data_AF-B6XEU9-F1
#
_entry.id   AF-B6XEU9-F1
#
_cell.length_a   1.000
_cell.length_b   1.000
_cell.length_c   1.000
_cell.angle_alpha   90.00
_cell.angle_beta   90.00
_cell.angle_gamma   90.00
#
_symmetry.space_group_name_H-M   'P 1'
#
loop_
_entity.id
_entity.type
_entity.pdbx_description
1 polymer ?
#
loop_
_entity_poly.entity_id
_entity_poly.type
_entity_poly.pdbx_seq_one_letter_code
_entity_poly.pdbx_strand_id
1 'polypeptide(L)'
;MQTMKMVNLKTSTETFENASGVKETRDEYPYGLTLYLDNETLEKLGVSIPDVGESIELSGIAKVKSKSTNEHEGKKSMSVDLQITDLALGSGDDKSAADVLFDGGE
;
A
#
# COMPACT_ATOMS: atom_id res chain seq x y z
N MET A 1 15.19 3.77 18.84
CA MET A 1 13.97 4.10 18.08
C MET A 1 13.90 3.12 16.92
N GLN A 2 12.80 2.37 16.76
CA GLN A 2 12.63 1.51 15.59
C GLN A 2 12.31 2.40 14.38
N THR A 3 13.14 2.35 13.34
CA THR A 3 12.88 2.97 12.04
C THR A 3 11.87 2.11 11.27
N MET A 4 10.77 2.70 10.82
CA MET A 4 9.83 2.01 9.95
C MET A 4 10.46 1.84 8.57
N LYS A 5 10.66 0.59 8.13
CA LYS A 5 11.08 0.28 6.76
C LYS A 5 9.84 0.22 5.88
N MET A 6 9.76 1.09 4.88
CA MET A 6 8.74 0.98 3.83
C MET A 6 9.06 -0.23 2.95
N VAL A 7 8.06 -1.07 2.69
CA VAL A 7 8.18 -2.26 1.86
C VAL A 7 7.05 -2.25 0.85
N ASN A 8 7.39 -2.42 -0.43
CA ASN A 8 6.38 -2.60 -1.46
C ASN A 8 5.72 -3.98 -1.30
N LEU A 9 4.39 -4.02 -1.28
CA LEU A 9 3.60 -5.24 -1.04
C LEU A 9 3.01 -5.82 -2.34
N LYS A 10 3.53 -5.45 -3.52
CA LYS A 10 3.10 -6.03 -4.80
C LYS A 10 3.36 -7.55 -4.77
N THR A 11 2.33 -8.34 -5.04
CA THR A 11 2.41 -9.81 -5.04
C THR A 11 2.78 -10.36 -6.40
N SER A 12 2.21 -9.78 -7.47
CA SER A 12 2.41 -10.23 -8.84
C SER A 12 2.25 -9.05 -9.82
N THR A 13 2.88 -9.15 -10.99
CA THR A 13 2.57 -8.30 -12.14
C THR A 13 2.17 -9.21 -13.28
N GLU A 14 0.92 -9.11 -13.72
CA GLU A 14 0.39 -9.89 -14.84
C GLU A 14 0.25 -8.98 -16.06
N THR A 15 0.78 -9.41 -17.21
CA THR A 15 0.58 -8.71 -18.48
C THR A 15 -0.36 -9.55 -19.33
N PHE A 16 -1.49 -8.97 -19.74
CA PHE A 16 -2.47 -9.62 -20.59
C PHE A 16 -2.80 -8.75 -21.80
N GLU A 17 -3.15 -9.40 -22.91
CA GLU A 17 -3.58 -8.72 -24.12
C GLU A 17 -5.12 -8.65 -24.12
N ASN A 18 -5.65 -7.43 -24.08
CA ASN A 18 -7.10 -7.23 -24.12
C ASN A 18 -7.65 -7.52 -25.53
N ALA A 19 -8.98 -7.53 -25.67
CA ALA A 19 -9.66 -7.85 -26.93
C ALA A 19 -9.31 -6.90 -28.11
N SER A 20 -8.67 -5.75 -27.82
CA SER A 20 -8.20 -4.80 -28.82
C SER A 20 -6.71 -4.96 -29.17
N GLY A 21 -6.06 -6.02 -28.67
CA GLY A 21 -4.63 -6.27 -28.89
C GLY A 21 -3.70 -5.33 -28.11
N VAL A 22 -4.23 -4.61 -27.12
CA VAL A 22 -3.42 -3.76 -26.24
C VAL A 22 -2.90 -4.60 -25.08
N LYS A 23 -1.58 -4.59 -24.88
CA LYS A 23 -0.91 -5.20 -23.74
C LYS A 23 -1.14 -4.33 -22.52
N GLU A 24 -1.88 -4.85 -21.55
CA GLU A 24 -2.15 -4.20 -20.28
C GLU A 24 -1.42 -4.92 -19.17
N THR A 25 -0.78 -4.15 -18.30
CA THR A 25 -0.05 -4.68 -17.14
C THR A 25 -0.87 -4.37 -15.89
N ARG A 26 -1.24 -5.40 -15.15
CA ARG A 26 -1.98 -5.29 -13.89
C ARG A 26 -1.12 -5.75 -12.75
N ASP A 27 -0.93 -4.84 -11.81
CA ASP A 27 -0.28 -5.14 -10.54
C ASP A 27 -1.29 -5.72 -9.55
N GLU A 28 -0.91 -6.83 -8.93
CA GLU A 28 -1.68 -7.48 -7.89
C GLU A 28 -1.10 -7.10 -6.53
N TYR A 29 -2.01 -6.81 -5.61
CA TYR A 29 -1.72 -6.44 -4.23
C TYR A 29 -2.57 -7.30 -3.30
N PRO A 30 -2.11 -7.59 -2.07
CA PRO A 30 -2.89 -8.33 -1.11
C PRO A 30 -4.16 -7.58 -0.74
N TYR A 31 -5.18 -8.35 -0.35
CA TYR A 31 -6.43 -7.79 0.12
C TYR A 31 -6.22 -6.88 1.33
N GLY A 32 -6.97 -5.78 1.38
CA GLY A 32 -6.94 -4.81 2.48
C GLY A 32 -5.96 -3.64 2.30
N LEU A 33 -5.26 -3.54 1.17
CA LEU A 33 -4.45 -2.36 0.84
C LEU A 33 -5.24 -1.23 0.16
N THR A 34 -6.41 -1.53 -0.39
CA THR A 34 -7.31 -0.53 -0.96
C THR A 34 -8.19 0.06 0.13
N LEU A 35 -8.04 1.36 0.40
CA LEU A 35 -8.94 2.12 1.26
C LEU A 35 -9.90 2.95 0.42
N TYR A 36 -11.17 2.93 0.78
CA TYR A 36 -12.17 3.88 0.27
C TYR A 36 -12.39 4.96 1.33
N LEU A 37 -12.15 6.22 0.96
CA LEU A 37 -12.43 7.38 1.79
C LEU A 37 -13.58 8.15 1.15
N ASP A 38 -14.66 8.34 1.87
CA ASP A 38 -15.81 9.14 1.42
C ASP A 38 -15.54 10.64 1.61
N ASN A 39 -16.43 11.48 1.05
CA ASN A 39 -16.30 12.94 1.13
C ASN A 39 -16.18 13.46 2.57
N GLU A 40 -16.96 12.97 3.52
CA GLU A 40 -16.91 13.44 4.91
C GLU A 40 -15.56 13.07 5.56
N THR A 41 -15.02 11.89 5.23
CA THR A 41 -13.70 11.47 5.70
C THR A 41 -12.58 12.32 5.09
N LEU A 42 -12.68 12.65 3.79
CA LEU A 42 -11.74 13.55 3.12
C LEU A 42 -11.80 14.98 3.67
N GLU A 43 -12.99 15.50 3.94
CA GLU A 43 -13.18 16.81 4.57
C GLU A 43 -12.57 16.86 5.98
N LYS A 44 -12.70 15.79 6.77
CA LYS A 44 -12.06 15.68 8.10
C LYS A 44 -10.54 15.65 8.03
N LEU A 45 -9.98 15.03 6.99
CA LEU A 45 -8.54 15.02 6.75
C LEU A 45 -8.04 16.41 6.33
N GLY A 46 -8.88 17.22 5.66
CA GLY A 46 -8.57 18.59 5.28
C GLY A 46 -7.45 18.69 4.23
N VAL A 47 -7.30 17.66 3.41
CA VAL A 47 -6.21 17.50 2.42
C VAL A 47 -6.77 17.51 1.00
N SER A 48 -6.00 18.06 0.07
CA SER A 48 -6.29 17.94 -1.37
C SER A 48 -5.80 16.58 -1.87
N ILE A 49 -6.71 15.82 -2.49
CA ILE A 49 -6.39 14.54 -3.11
C ILE A 49 -5.90 14.80 -4.54
N PRO A 50 -4.77 14.19 -4.97
CA PRO A 50 -4.24 14.36 -6.32
C PRO A 50 -5.11 13.66 -7.36
N ASP A 51 -4.80 13.87 -8.64
CA ASP A 51 -5.58 13.30 -9.74
C ASP A 51 -5.46 11.77 -9.82
N VAL A 52 -6.40 11.15 -10.55
CA VAL A 52 -6.42 9.69 -10.72
C VAL A 52 -5.14 9.22 -11.40
N GLY A 53 -4.38 8.36 -10.72
CA GLY A 53 -3.12 7.80 -11.21
C GLY A 53 -1.88 8.40 -10.56
N GLU A 54 -2.02 9.49 -9.79
CA GLU A 54 -0.93 10.06 -9.01
C GLU A 54 -0.74 9.35 -7.65
N SER A 55 0.47 9.50 -7.09
CA SER A 55 0.84 8.91 -5.81
C SER A 55 0.78 9.94 -4.69
N ILE A 56 0.37 9.50 -3.50
CA ILE A 56 0.32 10.32 -2.29
C ILE A 56 0.96 9.57 -1.13
N GLU A 57 1.61 10.30 -0.21
CA GLU A 57 2.14 9.68 1.01
C GLU A 57 1.03 9.47 2.03
N LEU A 58 0.88 8.22 2.48
CA LEU A 58 -0.08 7.83 3.50
C LEU A 58 0.67 7.45 4.79
N SER A 59 0.34 8.12 5.88
CA SER A 59 0.84 7.83 7.22
C SER A 59 -0.33 7.62 8.16
N GLY A 60 -0.24 6.66 9.09
CA GLY A 60 -1.36 6.41 10.00
C GLY A 60 -1.00 5.61 11.24
N ILE A 61 -1.89 5.68 12.23
CA ILE A 61 -1.85 4.88 13.44
C ILE A 61 -2.97 3.84 13.33
N ALA A 62 -2.64 2.59 13.59
CA ALA A 62 -3.60 1.50 13.61
C ALA A 62 -3.59 0.78 14.95
N LYS A 63 -4.78 0.42 15.43
CA LYS A 63 -4.99 -0.44 16.57
C LYS A 63 -5.07 -1.89 16.13
N VAL A 64 -4.30 -2.76 16.77
CA VAL A 64 -4.42 -4.21 16.59
C VAL A 64 -5.75 -4.68 17.18
N LYS A 65 -6.60 -5.29 16.35
CA LYS A 65 -7.91 -5.82 16.75
C LYS A 65 -7.82 -7.28 17.17
N SER A 66 -7.09 -8.07 16.40
CA SER A 66 -6.84 -9.47 16.67
C SER A 66 -5.51 -9.88 16.09
N LYS A 67 -4.90 -10.90 16.71
CA LYS A 67 -3.72 -11.58 16.21
C LYS A 67 -3.99 -13.06 16.32
N SER A 68 -3.88 -13.77 15.21
CA SER A 68 -4.01 -15.23 15.15
C SER A 68 -2.68 -15.84 14.70
N THR A 69 -2.32 -16.94 15.31
CA THR A 69 -1.16 -17.74 14.92
C THR A 69 -1.57 -19.18 14.97
N ASN A 70 -1.55 -19.83 13.82
CA ASN A 70 -1.93 -21.23 13.69
C ASN A 70 -0.72 -22.01 13.19
N GLU A 71 -0.40 -23.11 13.84
CA GLU A 71 0.67 -24.01 13.42
C GLU A 71 0.05 -25.36 13.10
N HIS A 72 0.25 -25.85 11.88
CA HIS A 72 -0.26 -27.13 11.43
C HIS A 72 0.77 -27.83 10.56
N GLU A 73 1.12 -29.07 10.90
CA GLU A 73 2.12 -29.89 10.19
C GLU A 73 3.47 -29.15 9.96
N GLY A 74 3.92 -28.41 10.97
CA GLY A 74 5.17 -27.63 10.90
C GLY A 74 5.08 -26.34 10.08
N LYS A 75 3.93 -26.02 9.48
CA LYS A 75 3.67 -24.74 8.82
C LYS A 75 2.99 -23.78 9.77
N LYS A 76 3.66 -22.66 10.04
CA LYS A 76 3.14 -21.56 10.86
C LYS A 76 2.49 -20.50 9.97
N SER A 77 1.22 -20.21 10.21
CA SER A 77 0.48 -19.12 9.59
C SER A 77 0.21 -18.04 10.64
N MET A 78 0.38 -16.78 10.28
CA MET A 78 0.10 -15.65 11.15
C MET A 78 -0.78 -14.65 10.39
N SER A 79 -1.82 -14.16 11.06
CA SER A 79 -2.67 -13.09 10.57
C SER A 79 -2.90 -12.06 11.68
N VAL A 80 -3.05 -10.80 11.28
CA VAL A 80 -3.30 -9.67 12.18
C VAL A 80 -4.38 -8.80 11.56
N ASP A 81 -5.39 -8.48 12.35
CA ASP A 81 -6.43 -7.54 11.97
C ASP A 81 -6.08 -6.15 12.54
N LEU A 82 -6.02 -5.16 11.66
CA LEU A 82 -5.67 -3.78 12.00
C LEU A 82 -6.87 -2.87 11.74
N GLN A 83 -7.16 -1.98 12.68
CA GLN A 83 -8.11 -0.89 12.49
C GLN A 83 -7.34 0.43 12.51
N ILE A 84 -7.31 1.11 11.37
CA ILE A 84 -6.73 2.45 11.26
C ILE A 84 -7.61 3.41 12.09
N THR A 85 -6.98 4.12 13.03
CA THR A 85 -7.66 5.08 13.92
C THR A 85 -7.35 6.51 13.54
N ASP A 86 -6.13 6.76 13.08
CA ASP A 86 -5.63 8.07 12.70
C ASP A 86 -4.95 7.94 11.35
N LEU A 87 -5.30 8.83 10.42
CA LEU A 87 -4.78 8.83 9.06
C LEU A 87 -4.33 10.24 8.71
N ALA A 88 -3.18 10.35 8.07
CA ALA A 88 -2.63 11.56 7.50
C ALA A 88 -2.23 11.27 6.06
N LEU A 89 -2.62 12.18 5.16
CA LEU A 89 -2.20 12.16 3.78
C LEU A 89 -1.28 13.37 3.56
N GLY A 90 -0.04 13.12 3.18
CA GLY A 90 0.93 14.16 2.85
C GLY A 90 1.04 14.31 1.34
N SER A 91 1.44 15.50 0.85
CA SER A 91 1.89 15.63 -0.54
C SER A 91 3.01 14.63 -0.76
N GLY A 92 2.79 13.63 -1.62
CA GLY A 92 3.83 12.65 -1.87
C GLY A 92 5.02 13.36 -2.48
N ASP A 93 6.17 13.35 -1.80
CA ASP A 93 7.42 13.62 -2.49
C ASP A 93 7.55 12.53 -3.57
N ASP A 94 7.39 12.92 -4.83
CA ASP A 94 7.77 12.09 -5.98
C ASP A 94 9.17 11.54 -5.70
N LYS A 95 9.26 10.30 -5.24
CA LYS A 95 10.52 9.56 -5.26
C LYS A 95 10.83 9.36 -6.74
N SER A 96 11.53 10.35 -7.28
CA SER A 96 12.02 10.37 -8.64
C SER A 96 12.74 9.05 -8.90
N ALA A 97 12.59 8.52 -10.11
CA ALA A 97 13.26 7.29 -10.56
C ALA A 97 14.79 7.31 -10.32
N ALA A 98 15.38 8.47 -10.06
CA ALA A 98 16.76 8.62 -9.62
C ALA A 98 17.08 7.97 -8.25
N ASP A 99 16.16 7.96 -7.29
CA ASP A 99 16.42 7.43 -5.93
C ASP A 99 16.45 5.90 -5.89
N VAL A 100 15.66 5.24 -6.76
CA VAL A 100 15.64 3.77 -6.92
C VAL A 100 16.84 3.22 -7.69
N LEU A 101 17.56 4.06 -8.45
CA LEU A 101 18.70 3.63 -9.25
C LEU A 101 20.04 3.68 -8.50
N PHE A 102 20.11 4.33 -7.34
CA PHE A 102 21.35 4.47 -6.55
C PHE A 102 21.55 3.41 -5.45
N ASP A 103 20.60 2.50 -5.22
CA ASP A 103 20.72 1.37 -4.26
C ASP A 103 21.46 0.14 -4.84
N GLY A 104 22.14 0.30 -5.99
CA GLY A 104 22.81 -0.79 -6.73
C GLY A 104 24.33 -0.67 -6.80
N GLY A 105 24.98 -0.09 -5.77
CA GLY A 105 26.43 0.11 -5.73
C GLY A 105 27.12 -0.61 -4.58
N GLU A 106 27.42 -1.90 -4.76
CA GLU A 106 28.61 -2.56 -4.19
C GLU A 106 29.15 -3.62 -5.16
#